data_AF-A0A7S1MZC1-F1
#
_entry.id   AF-A0A7S1MZC1-F1
#
_cell.length_a   1.000
_cell.length_b   1.000
_cell.length_c   1.000
_cell.angle_alpha   90.00
_cell.angle_beta   90.00
_cell.angle_gamma   90.00
#
_symmetry.space_group_name_H-M   'P 1'
#
loop_
_entity.id
_entity.type
_entity.pdbx_description
1 polymer ?
#
loop_
_entity_poly.entity_id
_entity_poly.type
_entity_poly.pdbx_seq_one_letter_code
_entity_poly.pdbx_strand_id
1 'polypeptide(L)'
;ERQDSCFNGFSEIRDGAALVAIHDSARPLLTPEDALNCFNDAQEHGAAVLGVPVKSTIKEVDGNKLVVRTPDRATLWEVQTPQVIKPELLARGFDKVKTENLEVTDDVSIIEQLGEPVFITEGDYTNIKLTTPEDLQLAESVLA
;
A
#
# COMPACT_ATOMS: atom_id res chain seq x y z
N GLU A 1 3.10 -7.29 14.66
CA GLU A 1 3.20 -5.90 15.17
C GLU A 1 2.51 -4.86 14.28
N ARG A 2 2.82 -4.75 12.96
CA ARG A 2 2.06 -3.89 12.02
C ARG A 2 0.68 -4.45 11.67
N GLN A 3 0.63 -5.71 11.24
CA GLN A 3 -0.62 -6.38 10.85
C GLN A 3 -1.63 -6.43 12.01
N ASP A 4 -1.17 -6.73 13.21
CA ASP A 4 -2.04 -6.77 14.41
C ASP A 4 -2.67 -5.40 14.66
N SER A 5 -1.91 -4.32 14.44
CA SER A 5 -2.40 -2.95 14.58
C SER A 5 -3.45 -2.62 13.50
N CYS A 6 -3.23 -3.04 12.26
CA CYS A 6 -4.22 -2.89 11.19
C CYS A 6 -5.49 -3.72 11.47
N PHE A 7 -5.36 -4.96 11.93
CA PHE A 7 -6.48 -5.82 12.30
C PHE A 7 -7.30 -5.25 13.46
N ASN A 8 -6.63 -4.73 14.49
CA ASN A 8 -7.29 -4.08 15.62
C ASN A 8 -8.06 -2.84 15.16
N GLY A 9 -7.45 -2.00 14.30
CA GLY A 9 -8.16 -0.85 13.71
C GLY A 9 -9.34 -1.27 12.85
N PHE A 10 -9.19 -2.32 12.05
CA PHE A 10 -10.26 -2.89 11.25
C PHE A 10 -11.42 -3.44 12.10
N SER A 11 -11.12 -4.01 13.27
CA SER A 11 -12.15 -4.54 14.18
C SER A 11 -13.05 -3.46 14.80
N GLU A 12 -12.61 -2.19 14.76
CA GLU A 12 -13.33 -1.04 15.31
C GLU A 12 -14.08 -0.23 14.25
N ILE A 13 -14.10 -0.68 12.99
CA ILE A 13 -14.83 0.04 11.94
C ILE A 13 -16.33 0.02 12.21
N ARG A 14 -17.01 1.09 11.79
CA ARG A 14 -18.47 1.19 11.93
C ARG A 14 -19.17 0.23 10.97
N ASP A 15 -20.25 -0.35 11.46
CA ASP A 15 -21.18 -1.12 10.62
C ASP A 15 -21.64 -0.28 9.41
N GLY A 16 -21.58 -0.88 8.23
CA GLY A 16 -22.00 -0.23 6.98
C GLY A 16 -20.96 0.69 6.33
N ALA A 17 -19.71 0.70 6.79
CA ALA A 17 -18.62 1.32 6.04
C ALA A 17 -18.55 0.72 4.62
N ALA A 18 -18.44 1.57 3.59
CA ALA A 18 -18.36 1.10 2.21
C ALA A 18 -16.92 0.72 1.80
N LEU A 19 -15.93 1.43 2.36
CA LEU A 19 -14.52 1.28 2.10
C LEU A 19 -13.74 1.53 3.39
N VAL A 20 -12.59 0.88 3.52
CA VAL A 20 -11.60 1.12 4.57
C VAL A 20 -10.33 1.62 3.90
N ALA A 21 -9.76 2.70 4.43
CA ALA A 21 -8.46 3.22 3.98
C ALA A 21 -7.41 3.00 5.07
N ILE A 22 -6.32 2.35 4.71
CA ILE A 22 -5.16 2.13 5.56
C ILE A 22 -4.07 3.09 5.09
N HIS A 23 -3.67 4.02 5.96
CA HIS A 23 -2.70 5.07 5.64
C HIS A 23 -1.55 5.08 6.64
N ASP A 24 -0.32 5.19 6.12
CA ASP A 24 0.85 5.33 6.98
C ASP A 24 0.89 6.76 7.50
N SER A 25 0.81 6.96 8.82
CA SER A 25 0.92 8.31 9.43
C SER A 25 2.25 9.01 9.10
N ALA A 26 3.28 8.24 8.74
CA ALA A 26 4.56 8.72 8.26
C ALA A 26 4.53 9.27 6.82
N ARG A 27 3.37 9.31 6.14
CA ARG A 27 3.18 9.95 4.83
C ARG A 27 2.28 11.19 4.96
N PRO A 28 2.82 12.34 5.40
CA PRO A 28 2.01 13.52 5.69
C PRO A 28 1.62 14.34 4.44
N LEU A 29 2.16 14.00 3.26
CA LEU A 29 2.02 14.78 2.03
C LEU A 29 0.98 14.22 1.06
N LEU A 30 0.11 13.33 1.53
CA LEU A 30 -1.01 12.85 0.74
C LEU A 30 -1.93 14.01 0.35
N THR A 31 -2.22 14.16 -0.93
CA THR A 31 -3.18 15.16 -1.41
C THR A 31 -4.62 14.62 -1.32
N PRO A 32 -5.62 15.51 -1.13
CA PRO A 32 -7.03 15.09 -1.19
C PRO A 32 -7.45 14.49 -2.53
N GLU A 33 -6.82 14.92 -3.63
CA GLU A 33 -7.08 14.43 -4.98
C GLU A 33 -6.60 12.98 -5.14
N ASP A 34 -5.35 12.70 -4.76
CA ASP A 34 -4.80 11.33 -4.82
C ASP A 34 -5.59 10.37 -3.94
N ALA A 35 -5.98 10.82 -2.74
CA ALA A 35 -6.84 10.05 -1.85
C ALA A 35 -8.17 9.72 -2.55
N LEU A 36 -8.86 10.73 -3.09
CA LEU A 36 -10.15 10.55 -3.74
C LEU A 36 -10.08 9.61 -4.95
N ASN A 37 -9.02 9.72 -5.77
CA ASN A 37 -8.79 8.82 -6.89
C ASN A 37 -8.65 7.37 -6.40
N CYS A 38 -7.88 7.12 -5.35
CA CYS A 38 -7.71 5.79 -4.78
C CYS A 38 -9.03 5.24 -4.20
N PHE A 39 -9.86 6.09 -3.60
CA PHE A 39 -11.21 5.69 -3.16
C PHE A 39 -12.13 5.31 -4.34
N ASN A 40 -12.10 6.07 -5.43
CA ASN A 40 -12.92 5.77 -6.62
C ASN A 40 -12.49 4.43 -7.26
N ASP A 41 -11.18 4.21 -7.41
CA ASP A 41 -10.65 2.98 -7.97
C ASP A 41 -10.97 1.77 -7.08
N ALA A 42 -10.87 1.92 -5.75
CA ALA A 42 -11.26 0.86 -4.82
C ALA A 42 -12.77 0.57 -4.83
N GLN A 43 -13.61 1.59 -5.08
CA GLN A 43 -15.04 1.40 -5.23
C GLN A 43 -15.34 0.52 -6.46
N GLU A 44 -14.66 0.78 -7.57
CA GLU A 44 -14.80 0.04 -8.84
C GLU A 44 -14.20 -1.37 -8.75
N HIS A 45 -12.95 -1.49 -8.29
CA HIS A 45 -12.17 -2.72 -8.35
C HIS A 45 -12.22 -3.56 -7.08
N GLY A 46 -12.72 -3.01 -5.98
CA GLY A 46 -12.81 -3.68 -4.67
C GLY A 46 -11.59 -3.45 -3.76
N ALA A 47 -10.40 -3.33 -4.35
CA ALA A 47 -9.18 -2.93 -3.68
C ALA A 47 -8.33 -2.06 -4.61
N ALA A 48 -7.82 -0.95 -4.10
CA ALA A 48 -6.85 -0.11 -4.80
C ALA A 48 -5.76 0.37 -3.83
N VAL A 49 -4.61 0.69 -4.40
CA VAL A 49 -3.48 1.25 -3.65
C VAL A 49 -2.80 2.34 -4.46
N LEU A 50 -2.41 3.42 -3.79
CA LEU A 50 -1.55 4.42 -4.41
C LEU A 50 -0.17 3.84 -4.72
N GLY A 51 0.34 4.15 -5.90
CA GLY A 51 1.71 3.83 -6.26
C GLY A 51 2.26 4.77 -7.31
N VAL A 52 3.57 4.74 -7.49
CA VAL A 52 4.27 5.48 -8.55
C VAL A 52 5.16 4.54 -9.36
N PRO A 53 5.38 4.78 -10.66
CA PRO A 53 6.31 3.97 -11.44
C PRO A 53 7.72 4.05 -10.87
N VAL A 54 8.44 2.92 -10.84
CA VAL A 54 9.82 2.93 -10.33
C VAL A 54 10.73 3.69 -11.29
N LYS A 55 11.47 4.70 -10.79
CA LYS A 55 12.47 5.46 -11.57
C LYS A 55 13.82 4.74 -11.65
N SER A 56 14.23 4.11 -10.56
CA SER A 56 15.50 3.42 -10.42
C SER A 56 15.54 2.11 -11.20
N THR A 57 16.72 1.70 -11.66
CA THR A 57 16.90 0.34 -12.20
C THR A 57 16.94 -0.65 -11.05
N ILE A 58 16.03 -1.62 -11.02
CA ILE A 58 15.98 -2.66 -9.99
C ILE A 58 16.76 -3.89 -10.43
N LYS A 59 17.54 -4.48 -9.51
CA LYS A 59 18.26 -5.75 -9.70
C LYS A 59 17.76 -6.76 -8.69
N GLU A 60 17.41 -7.94 -9.15
CA GLU A 60 17.26 -9.11 -8.28
C GLU A 60 18.65 -9.70 -8.05
N VAL A 61 18.98 -9.98 -6.80
CA VAL A 61 20.28 -10.52 -6.39
C VAL A 61 20.11 -11.80 -5.56
N ASP A 62 21.10 -12.68 -5.60
CA ASP A 62 21.13 -13.88 -4.77
C ASP A 62 21.65 -13.59 -3.34
N GLY A 63 21.76 -14.64 -2.52
CA GLY A 63 22.31 -14.54 -1.15
C GLY A 63 23.76 -14.05 -1.07
N ASN A 64 24.51 -14.09 -2.18
CA ASN A 64 25.88 -13.59 -2.28
C ASN A 64 25.95 -12.17 -2.88
N LYS A 65 24.81 -11.51 -3.08
CA LYS A 65 24.68 -10.19 -3.72
C LYS A 65 25.12 -10.16 -5.18
N LEU A 66 25.09 -11.31 -5.87
CA LEU A 66 25.33 -11.38 -7.32
C LEU A 66 24.03 -11.13 -8.08
N VAL A 67 24.10 -10.35 -9.16
CA VAL A 67 22.92 -10.02 -9.99
C VAL A 67 22.39 -11.29 -10.66
N VAL A 68 21.14 -11.63 -10.37
CA VAL A 68 20.40 -12.75 -10.98
C VAL A 68 19.67 -12.27 -12.23
N ARG A 69 18.91 -11.17 -12.12
CA ARG A 69 18.20 -10.57 -13.24
C ARG A 69 17.89 -9.10 -13.02
N THR A 70 17.49 -8.44 -14.10
CA THR A 70 16.94 -7.08 -14.11
C THR A 70 15.50 -7.18 -14.59
N PRO A 71 14.50 -7.01 -13.72
CA PRO A 71 13.10 -7.00 -14.16
C PRO A 71 12.85 -5.83 -15.12
N ASP A 72 11.82 -5.94 -15.96
CA ASP A 72 11.39 -4.83 -16.80
C ASP A 72 10.85 -3.70 -15.92
N ARG A 73 11.54 -2.56 -15.92
CA ARG A 73 11.16 -1.41 -15.08
C ARG A 73 9.78 -0.88 -15.44
N ALA A 74 9.31 -1.05 -16.68
CA ALA A 74 8.00 -0.58 -17.10
C ALA A 74 6.85 -1.29 -16.36
N THR A 75 7.11 -2.45 -15.74
CA THR A 75 6.11 -3.22 -14.98
C THR A 75 6.26 -3.05 -13.47
N LEU A 76 7.18 -2.20 -13.00
CA LEU A 76 7.47 -2.05 -11.56
C LEU A 76 6.92 -0.74 -11.01
N TRP A 77 6.22 -0.86 -9.89
CA TRP A 77 5.64 0.25 -9.15
C TRP A 77 6.14 0.23 -7.71
N GLU A 78 6.38 1.42 -7.17
CA GLU A 78 6.62 1.64 -5.75
C GLU A 78 5.28 1.91 -5.09
N VAL A 79 4.90 1.03 -4.17
CA VAL A 79 3.62 1.09 -3.46
C VAL A 79 3.70 2.13 -2.33
N GLN A 80 2.67 2.96 -2.25
CA GLN A 80 2.47 3.97 -1.23
C GLN A 80 1.20 3.68 -0.42
N THR A 81 0.72 4.66 0.33
CA THR A 81 -0.58 4.62 1.00
C THR A 81 -1.32 5.95 0.74
N PRO A 82 -2.67 5.97 0.70
CA PRO A 82 -3.57 4.94 1.21
C PRO A 82 -3.68 3.67 0.38
N GLN A 83 -3.98 2.58 1.08
CA GLN A 83 -4.51 1.32 0.57
C GLN A 83 -6.00 1.30 0.89
N VAL A 84 -6.87 1.30 -0.12
CA VAL A 84 -8.31 1.41 0.05
C VAL A 84 -8.99 0.11 -0.38
N ILE A 85 -9.76 -0.50 0.52
CA ILE A 85 -10.26 -1.87 0.36
C ILE A 85 -11.71 -1.95 0.85
N LYS A 86 -12.53 -2.73 0.15
CA LYS A 86 -13.88 -3.09 0.63
C LYS A 86 -13.79 -3.91 1.93
N PRO A 87 -14.53 -3.55 3.00
CA PRO A 87 -14.40 -4.23 4.30
C PRO A 87 -14.62 -5.74 4.22
N GLU A 88 -15.58 -6.20 3.41
CA GLU A 88 -15.86 -7.63 3.24
C GLU A 88 -14.68 -8.39 2.62
N LEU A 89 -13.91 -7.74 1.75
CA LEU A 89 -12.72 -8.32 1.12
C LEU A 89 -11.57 -8.39 2.12
N LEU A 90 -11.38 -7.31 2.89
CA LEU A 90 -10.35 -7.24 3.93
C LEU A 90 -10.62 -8.25 5.07
N ALA A 91 -11.88 -8.42 5.48
CA ALA A 91 -12.29 -9.42 6.47
C ALA A 91 -11.94 -10.85 6.02
N ARG A 92 -12.33 -11.23 4.79
CA ARG A 92 -11.98 -12.53 4.19
C ARG A 92 -10.46 -12.74 4.18
N GLY A 93 -9.72 -11.69 3.88
CA GLY A 93 -8.27 -11.67 3.84
C GLY A 93 -7.65 -11.99 5.20
N PHE A 94 -8.06 -11.25 6.24
CA PHE A 94 -7.60 -11.49 7.61
C PHE A 94 -7.94 -12.91 8.09
N ASP A 95 -9.14 -13.41 7.80
CA ASP A 95 -9.56 -14.76 8.16
C ASP A 95 -8.67 -15.83 7.50
N LYS A 96 -8.36 -15.68 6.21
CA LYS A 96 -7.47 -16.59 5.48
C LYS A 96 -6.07 -16.58 6.08
N VAL A 97 -5.47 -15.39 6.22
CA VAL A 97 -4.11 -15.24 6.75
C VAL A 97 -3.98 -15.86 8.14
N LYS A 98 -4.98 -15.67 9.00
CA LYS A 98 -5.03 -16.25 10.33
C LYS A 98 -5.21 -17.77 10.31
N THR A 99 -6.07 -18.29 9.45
CA THR A 99 -6.36 -19.73 9.37
C THR A 99 -5.20 -20.53 8.79
N GLU A 100 -4.52 -19.96 7.79
CA GLU A 100 -3.41 -20.61 7.08
C GLU A 100 -2.03 -20.25 7.64
N ASN A 101 -1.98 -19.37 8.65
CA ASN A 101 -0.75 -18.87 9.29
C ASN A 101 0.25 -18.31 8.25
N LEU A 102 -0.26 -17.49 7.33
CA LEU A 102 0.51 -16.87 6.27
C LEU A 102 1.26 -15.64 6.79
N GLU A 103 2.46 -15.40 6.27
CA GLU A 103 3.17 -14.13 6.46
C GLU A 103 2.77 -13.15 5.35
N VAL A 104 2.34 -11.95 5.74
CA VAL A 104 1.99 -10.86 4.82
C VAL A 104 2.93 -9.68 5.06
N THR A 105 3.44 -9.09 3.97
CA THR A 105 4.50 -8.06 4.03
C THR A 105 3.97 -6.63 4.00
N ASP A 106 2.75 -6.44 3.49
CA ASP A 106 1.99 -5.20 3.52
C ASP A 106 0.48 -5.47 3.57
N ASP A 107 -0.35 -4.44 3.73
CA ASP A 107 -1.78 -4.63 4.01
C ASP A 107 -2.57 -5.08 2.75
N VAL A 108 -2.10 -4.78 1.53
CA VAL A 108 -2.68 -5.27 0.27
C VAL A 108 -2.25 -6.69 -0.10
N SER A 109 -1.09 -7.18 0.35
CA SER A 109 -0.69 -8.57 0.12
C SER A 109 -1.69 -9.56 0.74
N ILE A 110 -2.46 -9.14 1.75
CA ILE A 110 -3.60 -9.89 2.28
C ILE A 110 -4.63 -10.19 1.17
N ILE A 111 -4.89 -9.22 0.30
CA ILE A 111 -5.83 -9.33 -0.81
C ILE A 111 -5.24 -10.18 -1.93
N GLU A 112 -3.94 -10.02 -2.21
CA GLU A 112 -3.23 -10.87 -3.16
C GLU A 112 -3.26 -12.36 -2.74
N GLN A 113 -3.15 -12.65 -1.43
CA GLN A 113 -3.29 -14.01 -0.90
C GLN A 113 -4.69 -14.60 -1.16
N LEU A 114 -5.73 -13.78 -1.30
CA LEU A 114 -7.06 -14.25 -1.72
C LEU A 114 -7.12 -14.60 -3.21
N GLY A 115 -6.11 -14.23 -4.00
CA GLY A 115 -6.16 -14.28 -5.46
C GLY A 115 -7.05 -13.20 -6.08
N GLU A 116 -7.37 -12.17 -5.31
CA GLU A 116 -8.22 -11.06 -5.73
C GLU A 116 -7.34 -9.91 -6.26
N PRO A 117 -7.78 -9.19 -7.31
CA PRO A 117 -6.97 -8.14 -7.89
C PRO A 117 -6.86 -6.94 -6.95
N VAL A 118 -5.69 -6.29 -6.97
CA VAL A 118 -5.46 -4.99 -6.35
C VAL A 118 -5.13 -4.01 -7.47
N PHE A 119 -5.91 -2.94 -7.59
CA PHE A 119 -5.68 -1.92 -8.60
C PHE A 119 -4.59 -0.93 -8.14
N ILE A 120 -3.75 -0.49 -9.07
CA ILE A 120 -2.75 0.56 -8.81
C ILE A 120 -3.34 1.89 -9.25
N THR A 121 -3.62 2.76 -8.27
CA THR A 121 -3.95 4.16 -8.53
C THR A 121 -2.64 4.94 -8.64
N GLU A 122 -2.45 5.67 -9.72
CA GLU A 122 -1.26 6.51 -9.89
C GLU A 122 -1.29 7.66 -8.87
N GLY A 123 -0.22 7.78 -8.09
CA GLY A 123 -0.04 8.83 -7.09
C GLY A 123 1.12 9.77 -7.42
N ASP A 124 1.52 10.57 -6.42
CA ASP A 124 2.61 11.53 -6.56
C ASP A 124 3.90 11.09 -5.85
N TYR A 125 5.05 11.41 -6.44
CA TYR A 125 6.36 11.13 -5.85
C TYR A 125 6.63 11.92 -4.56
N THR A 126 5.89 13.01 -4.33
CA THR A 126 5.96 13.83 -3.11
C THR A 126 5.28 13.16 -1.92
N ASN A 127 4.44 12.13 -2.12
CA ASN A 127 3.82 11.35 -1.04
C ASN A 127 4.84 10.36 -0.39
N ILE A 128 6.00 10.89 -0.01
CA ILE A 128 7.12 10.16 0.56
C ILE A 128 6.77 9.65 1.97
N LYS A 129 7.36 8.52 2.33
CA LYS A 129 7.36 8.04 3.71
C LYS A 129 8.54 8.65 4.44
N LEU A 130 8.27 9.35 5.53
CA LEU A 130 9.31 9.86 6.41
C LEU A 130 9.93 8.70 7.19
N THR A 131 11.16 8.35 6.85
CA THR A 131 11.92 7.24 7.46
C THR A 131 13.25 7.71 8.05
N THR A 132 13.75 8.86 7.59
CA THR A 132 15.03 9.44 7.95
C THR A 132 14.85 10.92 8.33
N PRO A 133 15.79 11.52 9.10
CA PRO A 133 15.77 12.94 9.38
C PRO A 133 15.82 13.83 8.12
N GLU A 134 16.48 13.37 7.06
CA GLU A 134 16.58 14.08 5.78
C GLU A 134 15.21 14.20 5.09
N ASP A 135 14.34 13.20 5.26
CA ASP A 135 12.99 13.21 4.69
C ASP A 135 12.15 14.39 5.23
N LEU A 136 12.41 14.84 6.47
CA LEU A 136 11.70 15.98 7.05
C LEU A 136 11.97 17.28 6.28
N GLN A 137 13.22 17.54 5.91
CA GLN A 137 13.59 18.74 5.16
C GLN A 137 12.97 18.73 3.77
N LEU A 138 12.93 17.55 3.14
CA LEU A 138 12.26 17.36 1.86
C LEU A 138 10.75 17.63 2.00
N ALA A 139 10.12 17.11 3.06
CA ALA A 139 8.70 17.30 3.27
C ALA A 139 8.32 18.75 3.56
N GLU A 140 9.09 19.45 4.38
CA GLU A 140 8.92 20.88 4.65
C GLU A 140 9.03 21.70 3.36
N SER A 141 9.95 21.32 2.46
CA SER A 141 10.13 22.01 1.17
C SER A 141 8.94 21.82 0.21
N VAL A 142 8.21 20.71 0.32
CA VAL A 142 6.99 20.47 -0.46
C VAL A 142 5.80 21.28 0.09
N LEU A 143 5.76 21.52 1.39
CA LEU A 143 4.67 22.25 2.07
C LEU A 143 4.80 23.78 2.00
N ALA A 144 6.02 24.30 1.73
CA ALA A 144 6.36 25.72 1.72
C ALA A 144 5.91 26.42 0.42
#